data_AF-A0A151K2A3-F1
#
_entry.id   AF-A0A151K2A3-F1
#
_cell.length_a   1.000
_cell.length_b   1.000
_cell.length_c   1.000
_cell.angle_alpha   90.00
_cell.angle_beta   90.00
_cell.angle_gamma   90.00
#
_symmetry.space_group_name_H-M   'P 1'
#
loop_
_entity.id
_entity.type
_entity.pdbx_description
1 polymer ?
#
loop_
_entity_poly.entity_id
_entity_poly.type
_entity_poly.pdbx_seq_one_letter_code
_entity_poly.pdbx_strand_id
1 'polypeptide(L)'
;MENEMEDLLYRATRIDTLEAYQVWKINCVEYLDYLKKVYRNTRHPISGLINSSIAKIVRLESVRVVNSSYTEPQQFLNDARDTVLDQIRVNLQRHACLKMNTTFNGEFIADDKRSVKSIATKNHELYGASDLKEWYDEYVTDAISSSLEEFQERDSG
;
A
#
# COMPACT_ATOMS: atom_id res chain seq x y z
N MET A 1 -21.35 8.30 -6.05
CA MET A 1 -19.98 7.93 -6.46
C MET A 1 -18.94 8.82 -5.81
N GLU A 2 -18.85 10.13 -6.09
CA GLU A 2 -17.84 11.00 -5.42
C GLU A 2 -17.99 11.01 -3.90
N ASN A 3 -19.20 11.18 -3.37
CA ASN A 3 -19.44 11.22 -1.91
C ASN A 3 -19.10 9.90 -1.19
N GLU A 4 -19.31 8.73 -1.81
CA GLU A 4 -18.99 7.43 -1.21
C GLU A 4 -17.47 7.18 -1.21
N MET A 5 -16.79 7.62 -2.26
CA MET A 5 -15.33 7.60 -2.35
C MET A 5 -14.71 8.52 -1.29
N GLU A 6 -15.21 9.75 -1.15
CA GLU A 6 -14.75 10.70 -0.15
C GLU A 6 -15.01 10.19 1.27
N ASP A 7 -16.13 9.51 1.53
CA ASP A 7 -16.40 8.85 2.81
C ASP A 7 -15.38 7.73 3.11
N LEU A 8 -15.09 6.86 2.13
CA LEU A 8 -14.08 5.81 2.30
C LEU A 8 -12.69 6.39 2.57
N LEU A 9 -12.31 7.48 1.89
CA LEU A 9 -11.05 8.18 2.12
C LEU A 9 -11.00 8.85 3.50
N TYR A 10 -12.08 9.53 3.89
CA TYR A 10 -12.18 10.17 5.19
C TYR A 10 -12.09 9.13 6.32
N ARG A 11 -12.82 8.02 6.20
CA ARG A 11 -12.79 6.91 7.16
C ARG A 11 -11.41 6.29 7.25
N ALA A 12 -10.66 6.18 6.14
CA ALA A 12 -9.28 5.67 6.15
C ALA A 12 -8.35 6.46 7.08
N THR A 13 -8.56 7.78 7.20
CA THR A 13 -7.75 8.65 8.08
C THR A 13 -8.04 8.46 9.57
N ARG A 14 -9.15 7.79 9.92
CA ARG A 14 -9.65 7.65 11.29
C ARG A 14 -9.63 6.22 11.83
N ILE A 15 -9.08 5.27 11.08
CA ILE A 15 -8.96 3.89 11.54
C ILE A 15 -7.87 3.84 12.61
N ASP A 16 -8.14 3.28 13.78
CA ASP A 16 -7.16 3.15 14.87
C ASP A 16 -7.10 1.73 15.45
N THR A 17 -8.02 0.86 15.02
CA THR A 17 -8.07 -0.55 15.43
C THR A 17 -8.03 -1.52 14.23
N LEU A 18 -7.63 -2.77 14.51
CA LEU A 18 -7.64 -3.85 13.51
C LEU A 18 -9.06 -4.16 13.02
N GLU A 19 -10.04 -4.13 13.91
CA GLU A 19 -11.45 -4.36 13.56
C GLU A 19 -11.98 -3.25 12.65
N ALA A 20 -11.66 -1.98 12.96
CA ALA A 20 -12.02 -0.86 12.11
C ALA A 20 -11.35 -0.96 10.72
N TYR A 21 -10.12 -1.47 10.66
CA TYR A 21 -9.43 -1.74 9.40
C TYR A 21 -10.13 -2.84 8.59
N GLN A 22 -10.49 -3.95 9.22
CA GLN A 22 -11.18 -5.05 8.55
C GLN A 22 -12.53 -4.61 7.98
N VAL A 23 -13.31 -3.86 8.76
CA VAL A 23 -14.59 -3.28 8.32
C VAL A 23 -14.37 -2.32 7.15
N TRP A 24 -13.40 -1.42 7.26
CA TRP A 24 -13.07 -0.49 6.17
C TRP A 24 -12.64 -1.23 4.90
N LYS A 25 -11.81 -2.27 5.02
CA LYS A 25 -11.38 -3.13 3.90
C LYS A 25 -12.56 -3.82 3.21
N ILE A 26 -13.52 -4.36 3.97
CA ILE A 26 -14.74 -4.96 3.40
C ILE A 26 -15.51 -3.91 2.59
N ASN A 27 -15.70 -2.71 3.13
CA ASN A 27 -16.40 -1.62 2.41
C ASN A 27 -15.67 -1.21 1.12
N CYS A 28 -14.32 -1.22 1.13
CA CYS A 28 -13.52 -0.99 -0.07
C CYS A 28 -13.75 -2.06 -1.15
N VAL A 29 -13.78 -3.34 -0.77
CA VAL A 29 -14.05 -4.45 -1.69
C VAL A 29 -15.46 -4.37 -2.28
N GLU A 30 -16.47 -4.10 -1.45
CA GLU A 30 -17.85 -3.95 -1.91
C GLU A 30 -18.02 -2.78 -2.88
N TYR A 31 -17.38 -1.64 -2.59
CA TYR A 31 -17.40 -0.48 -3.47
C TYR A 31 -16.67 -0.75 -4.80
N LEU A 32 -15.54 -1.47 -4.77
CA LEU A 32 -14.84 -1.91 -5.97
C LEU A 32 -15.71 -2.82 -6.84
N ASP A 33 -16.42 -3.77 -6.25
CA ASP A 33 -17.31 -4.67 -6.99
C ASP A 33 -18.54 -3.94 -7.55
N TYR A 34 -19.08 -2.97 -6.81
CA TYR A 34 -20.10 -2.04 -7.32
C TYR A 34 -19.60 -1.27 -8.55
N LEU A 35 -18.42 -0.66 -8.49
CA LEU A 35 -17.84 0.08 -9.61
C LEU A 35 -17.61 -0.82 -10.83
N LYS A 36 -17.12 -2.05 -10.63
CA LYS A 36 -16.96 -3.04 -11.72
C LYS A 36 -18.30 -3.40 -12.36
N LYS A 37 -19.37 -3.54 -11.56
CA LYS A 37 -20.72 -3.81 -12.04
C LYS A 37 -21.29 -2.64 -12.83
N VAL A 38 -21.08 -1.41 -12.38
CA VAL A 38 -21.46 -0.19 -13.11
C VAL A 38 -20.74 -0.14 -14.46
N TYR A 39 -19.43 -0.39 -14.49
CA TYR A 39 -18.62 -0.39 -15.72
C TYR A 39 -19.09 -1.41 -16.77
N ARG A 40 -19.48 -2.62 -16.33
CA ARG A 40 -20.04 -3.64 -17.25
C ARG A 40 -21.34 -3.19 -17.94
N ASN A 41 -22.05 -2.22 -17.37
CA ASN A 41 -23.38 -1.80 -17.81
C ASN A 41 -23.44 -0.42 -18.48
N THR A 42 -22.36 0.38 -18.43
CA THR A 42 -22.33 1.73 -19.05
C THR A 42 -21.51 1.77 -20.33
N ARG A 43 -22.13 2.22 -21.44
CA ARG A 43 -21.49 2.33 -22.77
C ARG A 43 -20.51 3.51 -22.91
N HIS A 44 -20.32 4.37 -21.91
CA HIS A 44 -19.38 5.50 -21.95
C HIS A 44 -18.69 5.67 -20.59
N PRO A 45 -17.36 5.82 -20.55
CA PRO A 45 -16.60 5.78 -19.32
C PRO A 45 -16.46 7.17 -18.69
N ILE A 46 -16.99 7.36 -17.49
CA ILE A 46 -16.38 8.31 -16.53
C ILE A 46 -15.14 7.60 -15.94
N SER A 47 -14.20 7.19 -16.80
CA SER A 47 -13.08 6.30 -16.43
C SER A 47 -12.08 6.97 -15.50
N GLY A 48 -11.89 8.29 -15.63
CA GLY A 48 -10.84 9.01 -14.89
C GLY A 48 -11.05 9.02 -13.38
N LEU A 49 -12.23 9.42 -12.93
CA LEU A 49 -12.57 9.50 -11.50
C LEU A 49 -12.65 8.10 -10.85
N ILE A 50 -13.22 7.13 -11.58
CA ILE A 50 -13.39 5.76 -11.09
C ILE A 50 -12.05 5.01 -11.05
N ASN A 51 -11.19 5.14 -12.06
CA ASN A 51 -9.85 4.53 -12.02
C ASN A 51 -8.95 5.19 -10.98
N SER A 52 -9.05 6.51 -10.79
CA SER A 52 -8.39 7.21 -9.68
C SER A 52 -8.87 6.68 -8.33
N SER A 53 -10.16 6.39 -8.23
CA SER A 53 -10.79 5.85 -7.02
C SER A 53 -10.31 4.43 -6.70
N ILE A 54 -10.32 3.55 -7.69
CA ILE A 54 -9.79 2.19 -7.60
C ILE A 54 -8.30 2.22 -7.21
N ALA A 55 -7.50 3.06 -7.87
CA ALA A 55 -6.07 3.18 -7.59
C ALA A 55 -5.81 3.70 -6.16
N LYS A 56 -6.61 4.66 -5.66
CA LYS A 56 -6.52 5.18 -4.30
C LYS A 56 -6.89 4.12 -3.26
N ILE A 57 -7.96 3.35 -3.49
CA ILE A 57 -8.38 2.27 -2.59
C ILE A 57 -7.34 1.14 -2.54
N VAL A 58 -6.90 0.66 -3.70
CA VAL A 58 -5.85 -0.38 -3.78
C VAL A 58 -4.56 0.09 -3.10
N ARG A 59 -4.19 1.38 -3.26
CA ARG A 59 -3.04 1.96 -2.57
C ARG A 59 -3.24 2.00 -1.06
N LEU A 60 -4.42 2.38 -0.56
CA LEU A 60 -4.69 2.42 0.87
C LEU A 60 -4.74 1.03 1.52
N GLU A 61 -5.30 0.02 0.82
CA GLU A 61 -5.26 -1.38 1.27
C GLU A 61 -3.83 -1.91 1.36
N SER A 62 -2.95 -1.49 0.44
CA SER A 62 -1.54 -1.86 0.41
C SER A 62 -0.68 -1.11 1.44
N VAL A 63 -1.11 0.08 1.87
CA VAL A 63 -0.32 1.01 2.71
C VAL A 63 -0.49 0.75 4.21
N ARG A 64 -1.52 0.03 4.65
CA ARG A 64 -1.84 -0.05 6.09
C ARG A 64 -1.32 -1.31 6.78
N VAL A 65 -0.01 -1.49 6.74
CA VAL A 65 0.72 -2.23 7.79
C VAL A 65 1.44 -1.17 8.62
N VAL A 66 0.80 -0.67 9.67
CA VAL A 66 1.42 0.34 10.55
C VAL A 66 2.26 -0.40 11.57
N ASN A 67 3.58 -0.33 11.39
CA ASN A 67 4.55 -0.78 12.37
C ASN A 67 4.38 0.05 13.66
N SER A 68 3.83 -0.56 14.73
CA SER A 68 3.66 0.10 16.04
C SER A 68 4.64 -0.40 17.10
N SER A 69 5.53 -1.37 16.78
CA SER A 69 6.34 -2.06 17.79
C SER A 69 7.67 -2.67 17.30
N TYR A 70 8.00 -2.66 16.01
CA TYR A 70 9.29 -3.17 15.53
C TYR A 70 10.37 -2.09 15.63
N THR A 71 11.42 -2.40 16.40
CA THR A 71 12.65 -1.60 16.48
C THR A 71 13.52 -1.78 15.22
N GLU A 72 13.34 -2.90 14.50
CA GLU A 72 14.12 -3.30 13.34
C GLU A 72 13.27 -3.23 12.05
N PRO A 73 13.51 -2.27 11.15
CA PRO A 73 12.78 -2.14 9.88
C PRO A 73 12.84 -3.40 9.01
N GLN A 74 13.97 -4.10 9.01
CA GLN A 74 14.16 -5.31 8.22
C GLN A 74 13.24 -6.45 8.66
N GLN A 75 13.10 -6.63 9.97
CA GLN A 75 12.20 -7.65 10.53
C GLN A 75 10.75 -7.37 10.13
N PHE A 76 10.32 -6.11 10.20
CA PHE A 76 9.00 -5.69 9.75
C PHE A 76 8.74 -6.02 8.27
N LEU A 77 9.70 -5.74 7.38
CA LEU A 77 9.58 -6.04 5.95
C LEU A 77 9.48 -7.54 5.71
N ASN A 78 10.28 -8.34 6.41
CA ASN A 78 10.21 -9.80 6.33
C ASN A 78 8.84 -10.33 6.79
N ASP A 79 8.31 -9.83 7.91
CA ASP A 79 7.03 -10.29 8.46
C ASP A 79 5.83 -9.84 7.62
N ALA A 80 5.92 -8.66 7.00
CA ALA A 80 4.87 -8.14 6.11
C ALA A 80 4.83 -8.83 4.74
N ARG A 81 5.93 -9.48 4.35
CA ARG A 81 6.18 -10.01 3.00
C ARG A 81 5.04 -10.88 2.50
N ASP A 82 4.75 -11.99 3.17
CA ASP A 82 3.75 -12.96 2.68
C ASP A 82 2.36 -12.34 2.56
N THR A 83 1.99 -11.47 3.50
CA THR A 83 0.71 -10.74 3.45
C THR A 83 0.62 -9.83 2.22
N VAL A 84 1.69 -9.08 1.91
CA VAL A 84 1.75 -8.21 0.73
C VAL A 84 1.71 -9.04 -0.55
N LEU A 85 2.49 -10.12 -0.62
CA LEU A 85 2.55 -10.99 -1.79
C LEU A 85 1.19 -11.64 -2.08
N ASP A 86 0.50 -12.16 -1.06
CA ASP A 86 -0.82 -12.76 -1.21
C ASP A 86 -1.86 -11.74 -1.70
N GLN A 87 -1.82 -10.52 -1.17
CA GLN A 87 -2.71 -9.46 -1.63
C GLN A 87 -2.44 -9.08 -3.10
N ILE A 88 -1.18 -9.04 -3.52
CA ILE A 88 -0.81 -8.78 -4.92
C ILE A 88 -1.29 -9.91 -5.83
N ARG A 89 -1.12 -11.18 -5.42
CA ARG A 89 -1.62 -12.35 -6.18
C ARG A 89 -3.13 -12.28 -6.40
N VAL A 90 -3.89 -12.00 -5.33
CA VAL A 90 -5.36 -11.84 -5.42
C VAL A 90 -5.74 -10.72 -6.40
N ASN A 91 -4.99 -9.63 -6.42
CA ASN A 91 -5.24 -8.52 -7.34
C ASN A 91 -4.84 -8.85 -8.78
N LEU A 92 -3.74 -9.57 -9.01
CA LEU A 92 -3.32 -10.02 -10.35
C LEU A 92 -4.25 -11.07 -10.97
N GLN A 93 -5.00 -11.82 -10.16
CA GLN A 93 -6.08 -12.68 -10.66
C GLN A 93 -7.26 -11.86 -11.23
N ARG A 94 -7.44 -10.63 -10.75
CA ARG A 94 -8.54 -9.74 -11.12
C ARG A 94 -8.15 -8.73 -12.20
N HIS A 95 -6.86 -8.45 -12.33
CA HIS A 95 -6.32 -7.38 -13.17
C HIS A 95 -5.09 -7.89 -13.94
N ALA A 96 -5.02 -7.56 -15.24
CA ALA A 96 -3.91 -8.01 -16.10
C ALA A 96 -2.54 -7.43 -15.70
N CYS A 97 -2.53 -6.28 -15.03
CA CYS A 97 -1.32 -5.58 -14.59
C CYS A 97 -1.64 -4.72 -13.36
N LEU A 98 -0.65 -4.59 -12.47
CA LEU A 98 -0.66 -3.68 -11.33
C LEU A 98 0.55 -2.75 -11.39
N LYS A 99 0.31 -1.45 -11.24
CA LYS A 99 1.38 -0.48 -11.04
C LYS A 99 1.54 -0.21 -9.55
N MET A 100 2.55 -0.83 -8.96
CA MET A 100 2.85 -0.76 -7.53
C MET A 100 3.77 0.43 -7.22
N ASN A 101 3.47 1.14 -6.15
CA ASN A 101 4.45 1.94 -5.41
C ASN A 101 4.50 1.41 -4.00
N THR A 102 5.69 1.42 -3.41
CA THR A 102 5.85 1.11 -2.00
C THR A 102 6.29 2.37 -1.26
N THR A 103 5.74 2.58 -0.07
CA THR A 103 6.14 3.68 0.80
C THR A 103 6.26 3.13 2.21
N PHE A 104 7.48 3.07 2.71
CA PHE A 104 7.78 2.71 4.09
C PHE A 104 7.69 3.97 4.96
N ASN A 105 6.94 3.89 6.06
CA ASN A 105 6.85 4.96 7.04
C ASN A 105 7.31 4.42 8.39
N GLY A 106 8.34 5.02 8.95
CA GLY A 106 8.90 4.64 10.24
C GLY A 106 9.02 5.85 11.17
N GLU A 107 8.71 5.65 12.44
CA GLU A 107 9.14 6.56 13.51
C GLU A 107 10.55 6.16 13.96
N PHE A 108 11.48 7.10 13.89
CA PHE A 108 12.87 6.93 14.30
C PHE A 108 13.13 7.75 15.55
N ILE A 109 13.83 7.14 16.51
CA ILE A 109 14.17 7.75 17.79
C ILE A 109 15.68 7.82 17.88
N ALA A 110 16.21 9.03 18.02
CA ALA A 110 17.61 9.29 18.32
C ALA A 110 17.67 10.21 19.55
N ASP A 111 18.36 9.77 20.60
CA ASP A 111 18.34 10.38 21.93
C ASP A 111 16.90 10.58 22.46
N ASP A 112 16.46 11.83 22.62
CA ASP A 112 15.13 12.23 23.07
C ASP A 112 14.23 12.73 21.93
N LYS A 113 14.72 12.71 20.68
CA LYS A 113 14.01 13.22 19.51
C LYS A 113 13.38 12.09 18.72
N ARG A 114 12.09 12.28 18.41
CA ARG A 114 11.33 11.42 17.51
C ARG A 114 11.14 12.11 16.17
N SER A 115 11.33 11.37 15.08
CA SER A 115 11.02 11.85 13.74
C SER A 115 10.34 10.76 12.92
N VAL A 116 9.27 11.12 12.24
CA VAL A 116 8.65 10.23 11.26
C VAL A 116 9.31 10.48 9.91
N LYS A 117 9.79 9.40 9.28
CA LYS A 117 10.39 9.44 7.94
C LYS A 117 9.59 8.54 7.01
N SER A 118 9.53 8.97 5.75
CA SER A 118 8.86 8.27 4.67
C SER A 118 9.86 7.98 3.57
N ILE A 119 9.97 6.71 3.18
CA ILE A 119 10.84 6.23 2.10
C ILE A 119 9.93 5.65 1.02
N ALA A 120 9.89 6.30 -0.14
CA ALA A 120 9.12 5.83 -1.28
C ALA A 120 10.03 5.11 -2.28
N THR A 121 9.63 3.95 -2.74
CA THR A 121 10.32 3.21 -3.81
C THR A 121 9.81 3.64 -5.18
N LYS A 122 10.57 3.32 -6.23
CA LYS A 122 10.15 3.58 -7.61
C LYS A 122 8.89 2.76 -7.94
N ASN A 123 8.05 3.31 -8.81
CA ASN A 123 6.91 2.56 -9.32
C ASN A 123 7.41 1.32 -10.09
N HIS A 124 6.78 0.17 -9.85
CA HIS A 124 7.05 -1.06 -10.59
C HIS A 124 5.76 -1.65 -11.14
N GLU A 125 5.80 -2.13 -12.38
CA GLU A 125 4.67 -2.82 -12.98
C GLU A 125 4.80 -4.33 -12.73
N LEU A 126 3.71 -4.95 -12.30
CA LEU A 126 3.62 -6.38 -12.02
C LEU A 126 2.54 -7.01 -12.89
N TYR A 127 2.83 -8.19 -13.39
CA TYR A 127 1.97 -8.99 -14.24
C TYR A 127 1.75 -10.36 -13.59
N GLY A 128 0.75 -11.12 -14.07
CA GLY A 128 0.45 -12.45 -13.51
C GLY A 128 1.62 -13.45 -13.53
N ALA A 129 2.60 -13.23 -14.41
CA ALA A 129 3.81 -14.05 -14.52
C ALA A 129 5.05 -13.45 -13.81
N SER A 130 4.93 -12.29 -13.15
CA SER A 130 6.04 -11.67 -12.44
C SER A 130 6.47 -12.51 -11.23
N ASP A 131 7.77 -12.61 -10.98
CA ASP A 131 8.27 -13.16 -9.73
C ASP A 131 8.07 -12.12 -8.61
N LEU A 132 7.02 -12.34 -7.82
CA LEU A 132 6.66 -11.42 -6.75
C LEU A 132 7.65 -11.47 -5.58
N LYS A 133 8.34 -12.60 -5.39
CA LYS A 133 9.34 -12.76 -4.32
C LYS A 133 10.58 -11.96 -4.67
N GLU A 134 11.09 -12.11 -5.89
CA GLU A 134 12.19 -11.31 -6.42
C GLU A 134 11.85 -9.82 -6.39
N TRP A 135 10.64 -9.45 -6.85
CA TRP A 135 10.20 -8.05 -6.80
C TRP A 135 10.22 -7.46 -5.38
N TYR A 136 9.73 -8.20 -4.39
CA TYR A 136 9.70 -7.72 -3.01
C TYR A 136 11.10 -7.61 -2.43
N ASP A 137 11.96 -8.59 -2.70
CA ASP A 137 13.32 -8.59 -2.17
C ASP A 137 14.13 -7.41 -2.77
N GLU A 138 14.13 -7.23 -4.09
CA GLU A 138 14.95 -6.20 -4.75
C GLU A 138 14.36 -4.78 -4.68
N TYR A 139 13.06 -4.63 -4.98
CA TYR A 139 12.46 -3.30 -5.19
C TYR A 139 11.72 -2.76 -3.97
N VAL A 140 11.59 -3.57 -2.92
CA VAL A 140 11.05 -3.14 -1.63
C VAL A 140 12.13 -3.26 -0.57
N THR A 141 12.59 -4.47 -0.26
CA THR A 141 13.50 -4.72 0.86
C THR A 141 14.85 -4.05 0.66
N ASP A 142 15.55 -4.34 -0.42
CA ASP A 142 16.89 -3.79 -0.67
C ASP A 142 16.82 -2.27 -0.86
N ALA A 143 15.84 -1.79 -1.64
CA ALA A 143 15.64 -0.36 -1.87
C ALA A 143 15.38 0.45 -0.59
N ILE A 144 14.58 -0.09 0.34
CA ILE A 144 14.33 0.56 1.64
C ILE A 144 15.57 0.46 2.52
N SER A 145 16.23 -0.70 2.56
CA SER A 145 17.43 -0.91 3.39
C SER A 145 18.56 0.03 3.01
N SER A 146 18.88 0.15 1.72
CA SER A 146 19.90 1.10 1.26
C SER A 146 19.53 2.55 1.60
N SER A 147 18.24 2.92 1.51
CA SER A 147 17.77 4.26 1.89
C SER A 147 17.92 4.53 3.39
N LEU A 148 17.79 3.49 4.24
CA LEU A 148 17.98 3.59 5.67
C LEU A 148 19.46 3.68 6.06
N GLU A 149 20.33 2.93 5.39
CA GLU A 149 21.79 2.99 5.58
C GLU A 149 22.33 4.39 5.22
N GLU A 150 21.96 4.93 4.05
CA GLU A 150 22.34 6.30 3.66
C GLU A 150 21.86 7.35 4.67
N PHE A 151 20.69 7.12 5.28
CA PHE A 151 20.14 8.02 6.29
C PHE A 151 20.98 7.98 7.58
N GLN A 152 21.37 6.79 8.05
CA GLN A 152 22.21 6.63 9.23
C GLN A 152 23.59 7.25 9.05
N GLU A 153 24.22 7.08 7.88
CA GLU A 153 25.53 7.67 7.60
C GLU A 153 25.51 9.20 7.65
N ARG A 154 24.47 9.84 7.09
CA ARG A 154 24.35 11.31 7.04
C ARG A 154 24.17 11.96 8.41
N ASP A 155 23.51 11.29 9.33
CA ASP A 155 23.23 11.83 10.68
C ASP A 155 24.34 11.52 11.69
N SER A 156 25.39 10.78 11.29
CA SER A 156 26.49 10.33 12.16
C SER A 156 27.81 11.12 12.01
N GLY A 157 27.85 12.13 11.13
CA GLY A 157 28.98 13.05 10.93
C GLY A 157 28.71 14.45 11.46
#